data_AF-N9P3P8-F1
#
_entry.id   AF-N9P3P8-F1
#
_cell.length_a   1.000
_cell.length_b   1.000
_cell.length_c   1.000
_cell.angle_alpha   90.00
_cell.angle_beta   90.00
_cell.angle_gamma   90.00
#
_symmetry.space_group_name_H-M   'P 1'
#
loop_
_entity.id
_entity.type
_entity.pdbx_description
1 polymer ?
#
loop_
_entity_poly.entity_id
_entity_poly.type
_entity_poly.pdbx_seq_one_letter_code
_entity_poly.pdbx_strand_id
1 'polypeptide(L)'
;MVDKADTQATHFDLTSTQPNPTDPIPQQVWDFFMPKILLNLFNFYLYIYIEDITMIKGLAITPPVLGRISIGKIVEKNGKRLPEKDDQFTITSQIQNKDGWVKHPLDEQLRAKAPNQNQKLRTIPVRMIFNDPELNLRAEYSLFDRQTGRLICSGNGETCQRLTNQGVEHHPCPSPDLCSLAQGGLCKPYGRLYMNLDESDEFGTFIFRTTGFNSIRTLAARLRYYIAASGGLLSCLPLQLTLRGKSTTQSYRTPIYYVDLTLREDIHLQEAIQTAKEINQKSKLCGFNQEALDHVARQGYGNACFEVGGEEGLEIVEEFYTEDSKSEHQQTHDLTHVQDIQKGLQQSVQALN
;
A
#
# COMPACT_ATOMS: atom_id res chain seq x y z
N MET A 1 -28.41 82.29 41.37
CA MET A 1 -28.49 82.49 39.90
C MET A 1 -27.83 81.26 39.29
N VAL A 2 -28.53 80.34 38.61
CA VAL A 2 -29.20 80.50 37.28
C VAL A 2 -28.09 80.62 36.22
N ASP A 3 -27.86 79.72 35.25
CA ASP A 3 -28.57 78.55 34.68
C ASP A 3 -27.61 77.33 34.46
N LYS A 4 -27.94 76.07 34.12
CA LYS A 4 -29.05 75.35 33.43
C LYS A 4 -29.00 75.22 31.88
N ALA A 5 -28.61 74.03 31.39
CA ALA A 5 -29.01 73.32 30.15
C ALA A 5 -28.09 72.07 30.02
N ASP A 6 -28.55 70.82 30.15
CA ASP A 6 -29.37 70.02 29.20
C ASP A 6 -28.81 70.07 27.77
N THR A 7 -28.56 68.99 27.02
CA THR A 7 -29.10 67.61 27.01
C THR A 7 -27.96 66.68 26.48
N GLN A 8 -27.97 65.34 26.46
CA GLN A 8 -28.99 64.29 26.67
C GLN A 8 -28.31 62.98 27.15
N ALA A 9 -29.08 61.94 27.49
CA ALA A 9 -28.58 60.61 27.85
C ALA A 9 -29.06 59.51 26.90
N THR A 10 -28.23 58.48 26.68
CA THR A 10 -28.67 57.15 26.24
C THR A 10 -28.29 56.14 27.31
N HIS A 11 -29.29 55.61 28.02
CA HIS A 11 -29.12 54.50 28.95
C HIS A 11 -28.51 53.29 28.23
N PHE A 12 -27.48 52.69 28.81
CA PHE A 12 -27.16 51.28 28.63
C PHE A 12 -27.50 50.57 29.94
N ASP A 13 -28.55 49.76 29.93
CA ASP A 13 -28.99 49.04 31.12
C ASP A 13 -27.98 47.95 31.51
N LEU A 14 -27.51 48.01 32.76
CA LEU A 14 -26.68 46.98 33.36
C LEU A 14 -27.55 45.84 33.90
N THR A 15 -28.13 45.05 33.02
CA THR A 15 -28.80 43.79 33.39
C THR A 15 -27.95 42.58 33.03
N SER A 16 -27.15 42.15 34.01
CA SER A 16 -26.97 40.75 34.40
C SER A 16 -26.95 39.68 33.27
N THR A 17 -25.76 39.37 32.77
CA THR A 17 -25.41 38.00 32.35
C THR A 17 -24.06 37.63 32.93
N GLN A 18 -24.03 36.71 33.90
CA GLN A 18 -22.80 35.96 34.22
C GLN A 18 -22.40 35.17 32.96
N PRO A 19 -21.11 35.14 32.56
CA PRO A 19 -20.68 34.28 31.47
C PRO A 19 -20.91 32.81 31.86
N ASN A 20 -21.44 32.02 30.93
CA ASN A 20 -21.76 30.63 31.19
C ASN A 20 -20.43 29.85 31.16
N PRO A 21 -20.12 28.95 32.13
CA PRO A 21 -18.85 28.20 32.14
C PRO A 21 -18.66 27.24 30.95
N THR A 22 -19.62 27.20 30.01
CA THR A 22 -19.59 26.47 28.75
C THR A 22 -19.35 27.36 27.51
N ASP A 23 -19.25 28.68 27.67
CA ASP A 23 -19.02 29.60 26.55
C ASP A 23 -17.59 29.43 26.02
N PRO A 24 -17.38 29.20 24.71
CA PRO A 24 -16.06 28.96 24.15
C PRO A 24 -15.19 30.21 24.26
N ILE A 25 -14.03 30.08 24.91
CA ILE A 25 -13.05 31.16 25.09
C ILE A 25 -12.63 31.69 23.69
N PRO A 26 -12.72 33.01 23.43
CA PRO A 26 -12.40 33.57 22.11
C PRO A 26 -10.99 33.22 21.64
N GLN A 27 -10.85 32.86 20.36
CA GLN A 27 -9.59 32.44 19.73
C GLN A 27 -8.41 33.38 20.04
N GLN A 28 -8.67 34.69 20.03
CA GLN A 28 -7.70 35.75 20.30
C GLN A 28 -7.05 35.69 21.70
N VAL A 29 -7.73 35.08 22.69
CA VAL A 29 -7.18 34.88 24.04
C VAL A 29 -6.20 33.71 24.05
N TRP A 30 -6.49 32.64 23.30
CA TRP A 30 -5.57 31.51 23.13
C TRP A 30 -4.31 31.90 22.37
N ASP A 31 -4.46 32.68 21.29
CA ASP A 31 -3.34 33.20 20.50
C ASP A 31 -2.38 34.10 21.31
N PHE A 32 -2.88 34.72 22.39
CA PHE A 32 -2.09 35.60 23.27
C PHE A 32 -1.38 34.83 24.40
N PHE A 33 -1.99 33.78 24.95
CA PHE A 33 -1.46 33.04 26.12
C PHE A 33 -0.71 31.76 25.78
N MET A 34 -0.89 31.18 24.58
CA MET A 34 -0.18 29.96 24.16
C MET A 34 0.87 30.27 23.07
N PRO A 35 2.15 29.89 23.25
CA PRO A 35 3.11 29.93 22.15
C PRO A 35 2.62 29.00 21.03
N LYS A 36 2.89 29.37 19.76
CA LYS A 36 2.39 28.64 18.56
C LYS A 36 2.64 27.13 18.58
N ILE A 37 3.68 26.67 19.27
CA ILE A 37 3.98 25.24 19.48
C ILE A 37 2.90 24.56 20.33
N LEU A 38 2.48 25.17 21.44
CA LEU A 38 1.39 24.64 22.28
C LEU A 38 0.03 24.75 21.59
N LEU A 39 -0.21 25.80 20.78
CA LEU A 39 -1.43 25.91 19.99
C LEU A 39 -1.51 24.80 18.91
N ASN A 40 -0.40 24.51 18.21
CA ASN A 40 -0.33 23.40 17.27
C ASN A 40 -0.47 22.03 17.94
N LEU A 41 0.17 21.81 19.10
CA LEU A 41 0.01 20.58 19.88
C LEU A 41 -1.43 20.40 20.35
N PHE A 42 -2.09 21.47 20.83
CA PHE A 42 -3.48 21.43 21.27
C PHE A 42 -4.44 21.15 20.10
N ASN A 43 -4.27 21.82 18.96
CA ASN A 43 -5.07 21.57 17.76
C ASN A 43 -4.86 20.14 17.22
N PHE A 44 -3.63 19.63 17.23
CA PHE A 44 -3.32 18.24 16.87
C PHE A 44 -4.03 17.25 17.80
N TYR A 45 -3.97 17.48 19.12
CA TYR A 45 -4.64 16.63 20.12
C TYR A 45 -6.17 16.69 19.99
N LEU A 46 -6.73 17.87 19.76
CA LEU A 46 -8.18 18.08 19.63
C LEU A 46 -8.72 17.46 18.33
N TYR A 47 -7.95 17.54 17.23
CA TYR A 47 -8.30 16.90 15.96
C TYR A 47 -8.32 15.37 16.08
N ILE A 48 -7.27 14.78 16.69
CA ILE A 48 -7.22 13.33 17.01
C ILE A 48 -8.42 12.90 17.86
N TYR A 49 -8.82 13.72 18.85
CA TYR A 49 -9.93 13.38 19.75
C TYR A 49 -11.32 13.45 19.09
N ILE A 50 -11.46 14.19 17.97
CA ILE A 50 -12.73 14.30 17.22
C ILE A 50 -12.87 13.15 16.21
N GLU A 51 -11.77 12.69 15.61
CA GLU A 51 -11.75 11.56 14.66
C GLU A 51 -12.29 10.25 15.27
N ASP A 52 -11.93 9.93 16.53
CA ASP A 52 -12.38 8.73 17.25
C ASP A 52 -13.92 8.63 17.42
N ILE A 53 -14.66 9.74 17.23
CA ILE A 53 -16.11 9.82 17.47
C ILE A 53 -16.92 9.57 16.19
N THR A 54 -16.34 9.70 14.99
CA THR A 54 -17.09 9.70 13.71
C THR A 54 -16.87 8.48 12.82
N MET A 55 -15.86 7.65 13.08
CA MET A 55 -15.52 6.52 12.22
C MET A 55 -16.51 5.33 12.33
N ILE A 56 -16.89 4.76 11.18
CA ILE A 56 -17.73 3.55 11.12
C ILE A 56 -16.90 2.36 11.64
N LYS A 57 -17.30 1.80 12.78
CA LYS A 57 -16.62 0.64 13.39
C LYS A 57 -16.58 -0.55 12.43
N GLY A 58 -15.39 -1.10 12.22
CA GLY A 58 -15.15 -2.22 11.31
C GLY A 58 -14.88 -1.83 9.85
N LEU A 59 -15.03 -0.55 9.48
CA LEU A 59 -14.69 -0.07 8.13
C LEU A 59 -13.19 0.22 8.04
N ALA A 60 -12.53 -0.45 7.11
CA ALA A 60 -11.14 -0.20 6.78
C ALA A 60 -10.98 1.09 5.97
N ILE A 61 -10.18 2.03 6.45
CA ILE A 61 -9.83 3.25 5.70
C ILE A 61 -8.47 2.99 5.04
N THR A 62 -8.51 2.34 3.88
CA THR A 62 -7.33 2.14 3.02
C THR A 62 -7.18 3.29 2.02
N PRO A 63 -5.98 3.52 1.43
CA PRO A 63 -5.79 4.55 0.42
C PRO A 63 -6.72 4.34 -0.77
N PRO A 64 -7.25 5.41 -1.40
CA PRO A 64 -8.04 5.27 -2.61
C PRO A 64 -7.26 4.51 -3.68
N VAL A 65 -7.76 3.36 -4.09
CA VAL A 65 -7.20 2.62 -5.23
C VAL A 65 -7.75 3.24 -6.51
N LEU A 66 -6.88 3.41 -7.51
CA LEU A 66 -7.19 3.84 -8.88
C LEU A 66 -7.10 2.66 -9.86
N GLY A 67 -6.17 1.74 -9.60
CA GLY A 67 -5.91 0.60 -10.45
C GLY A 67 -5.08 -0.51 -9.80
N ARG A 68 -4.82 -1.57 -10.56
CA ARG A 68 -4.04 -2.74 -10.16
C ARG A 68 -2.73 -2.79 -10.95
N ILE A 69 -1.71 -3.38 -10.34
CA ILE A 69 -0.55 -3.90 -11.05
C ILE A 69 -0.51 -5.42 -10.86
N SER A 70 -0.33 -6.16 -11.94
CA SER A 70 -0.11 -7.62 -11.92
C SER A 70 1.20 -8.00 -12.59
N ILE A 71 1.70 -9.20 -12.28
CA ILE A 71 2.83 -9.87 -12.94
C ILE A 71 2.40 -11.23 -13.52
N GLY A 72 1.17 -11.25 -14.03
CA GLY A 72 0.45 -12.43 -14.47
C GLY A 72 -0.85 -12.06 -15.16
N LYS A 73 -1.42 -13.03 -15.85
CA LYS A 73 -2.62 -12.92 -16.69
C LYS A 73 -3.48 -14.16 -16.51
N ILE A 74 -4.78 -14.04 -16.73
CA ILE A 74 -5.67 -15.20 -16.81
C ILE A 74 -5.62 -15.74 -18.24
N VAL A 75 -5.44 -17.04 -18.40
CA VAL A 75 -5.48 -17.75 -19.68
C VAL A 75 -6.53 -18.84 -19.65
N GLU A 76 -7.22 -19.06 -20.76
CA GLU A 76 -8.14 -20.19 -20.88
C GLU A 76 -7.39 -21.42 -21.40
N LYS A 77 -7.44 -22.52 -20.64
CA LYS A 77 -6.86 -23.82 -21.01
C LYS A 77 -7.91 -24.89 -20.75
N ASN A 78 -8.25 -25.66 -21.79
CA ASN A 78 -9.26 -26.73 -21.73
C ASN A 78 -10.62 -26.28 -21.16
N GLY A 79 -11.10 -25.09 -21.54
CA GLY A 79 -12.36 -24.53 -21.04
C GLY A 79 -12.34 -24.04 -19.59
N LYS A 80 -11.16 -23.95 -18.96
CA LYS A 80 -10.97 -23.40 -17.61
C LYS A 80 -10.08 -22.16 -17.67
N ARG A 81 -10.50 -21.09 -16.98
CA ARG A 81 -9.66 -19.91 -16.70
C ARG A 81 -8.63 -20.29 -15.64
N LEU A 82 -7.36 -20.07 -15.91
CA LEU A 82 -6.24 -20.36 -15.01
C LEU A 82 -5.28 -19.16 -14.95
N PRO A 83 -4.73 -18.81 -13.79
CA PRO A 83 -3.68 -17.80 -13.68
C PRO A 83 -2.36 -18.32 -14.26
N GLU A 84 -1.73 -17.51 -15.11
CA GLU A 84 -0.41 -17.74 -15.68
C GLU A 84 0.53 -16.59 -15.29
N LYS A 85 1.72 -16.93 -14.79
CA LYS A 85 2.77 -15.94 -14.46
C LYS A 85 3.32 -15.33 -15.75
N ASP A 86 3.49 -14.01 -15.76
CA ASP A 86 4.07 -13.28 -16.89
C ASP A 86 5.46 -12.73 -16.53
N ASP A 87 6.26 -12.38 -17.54
CA ASP A 87 7.60 -11.81 -17.35
C ASP A 87 7.62 -10.28 -17.42
N GLN A 88 6.47 -9.64 -17.29
CA GLN A 88 6.25 -8.20 -17.37
C GLN A 88 5.16 -7.76 -16.39
N PHE A 89 5.16 -6.49 -16.05
CA PHE A 89 4.02 -5.85 -15.40
C PHE A 89 2.88 -5.63 -16.38
N THR A 90 1.64 -5.61 -15.88
CA THR A 90 0.48 -5.04 -16.56
C THR A 90 -0.24 -4.10 -15.59
N ILE A 91 -0.62 -2.91 -16.07
CA ILE A 91 -1.38 -1.93 -15.28
C ILE A 91 -2.83 -1.89 -15.76
N THR A 92 -3.77 -2.09 -14.85
CA THR A 92 -5.22 -2.10 -15.15
C THR A 92 -5.96 -1.12 -14.25
N SER A 93 -7.12 -0.67 -14.73
CA SER A 93 -8.09 0.05 -13.90
C SER A 93 -8.79 -0.92 -12.93
N GLN A 94 -9.71 -0.40 -12.12
CA GLN A 94 -10.64 -1.21 -11.32
C GLN A 94 -11.88 -1.68 -12.09
N ILE A 95 -11.93 -1.49 -13.41
CA ILE A 95 -13.05 -1.97 -14.24
C ILE A 95 -12.71 -3.36 -14.78
N GLN A 96 -13.56 -4.33 -14.49
CA GLN A 96 -13.50 -5.68 -15.04
C GLN A 96 -14.65 -5.91 -16.04
N ASN A 97 -14.31 -6.31 -17.25
CA ASN A 97 -15.25 -6.76 -18.28
C ASN A 97 -15.26 -8.30 -18.36
N LYS A 98 -16.15 -8.88 -19.17
CA LYS A 98 -16.20 -10.33 -19.44
C LYS A 98 -14.86 -10.90 -19.89
N ASP A 99 -14.10 -10.13 -20.67
CA ASP A 99 -12.79 -10.52 -21.21
C ASP A 99 -11.64 -10.30 -20.21
N GLY A 100 -11.91 -9.70 -19.05
CA GLY A 100 -10.94 -9.43 -17.98
C GLY A 100 -10.79 -7.94 -17.64
N TRP A 101 -9.68 -7.61 -16.98
CA TRP A 101 -9.40 -6.27 -16.48
C TRP A 101 -9.10 -5.27 -17.59
N VAL A 102 -9.78 -4.11 -17.57
CA VAL A 102 -9.56 -3.03 -18.53
C VAL A 102 -8.24 -2.34 -18.23
N LYS A 103 -7.34 -2.27 -19.23
CA LYS A 103 -6.02 -1.62 -19.10
C LYS A 103 -6.14 -0.15 -18.67
N HIS A 104 -5.23 0.28 -17.80
CA HIS A 104 -5.11 1.69 -17.43
C HIS A 104 -4.30 2.44 -18.52
N PRO A 105 -4.61 3.71 -18.85
CA PRO A 105 -3.82 4.49 -19.82
C PRO A 105 -2.32 4.55 -19.51
N LEU A 106 -1.94 4.50 -18.23
CA LEU A 106 -0.54 4.44 -17.80
C LEU A 106 0.21 3.17 -18.28
N ASP A 107 -0.46 2.05 -18.55
CA ASP A 107 0.18 0.83 -19.09
C ASP A 107 0.82 1.12 -20.45
N GLU A 108 0.08 1.80 -21.34
CA GLU A 108 0.57 2.16 -22.67
C GLU A 108 1.62 3.29 -22.58
N GLN A 109 1.37 4.32 -21.78
CA GLN A 109 2.31 5.44 -21.62
C GLN A 109 3.68 5.01 -21.07
N LEU A 110 3.70 4.06 -20.12
CA LEU A 110 4.96 3.55 -19.58
C LEU A 110 5.65 2.57 -20.54
N ARG A 111 4.90 1.77 -21.32
CA ARG A 111 5.48 0.94 -22.39
C ARG A 111 6.09 1.75 -23.51
N ALA A 112 5.46 2.86 -23.90
CA ALA A 112 6.00 3.79 -24.91
C ALA A 112 7.31 4.46 -24.46
N LYS A 113 7.53 4.59 -23.15
CA LYS A 113 8.77 5.09 -22.53
C LYS A 113 9.79 4.01 -22.20
N ALA A 114 9.44 2.73 -22.33
CA ALA A 114 10.33 1.63 -21.97
C ALA A 114 11.45 1.46 -23.01
N PRO A 115 12.74 1.32 -22.61
CA PRO A 115 13.87 1.24 -23.54
C PRO A 115 13.95 -0.07 -24.34
N ASN A 116 13.03 -1.01 -24.10
CA ASN A 116 13.08 -2.37 -24.66
C ASN A 116 12.34 -2.47 -26.00
N GLN A 117 13.02 -2.99 -27.03
CA GLN A 117 12.45 -3.23 -28.37
C GLN A 117 11.14 -4.05 -28.37
N ASN A 118 10.93 -4.90 -27.36
CA ASN A 118 9.74 -5.75 -27.24
C ASN A 118 8.59 -5.14 -26.40
N GLN A 119 8.66 -3.85 -26.01
CA GLN A 119 7.63 -3.13 -25.22
C GLN A 119 7.20 -3.83 -23.90
N LYS A 120 8.04 -4.73 -23.37
CA LYS A 120 7.82 -5.39 -22.08
C LYS A 120 8.12 -4.43 -20.93
N LEU A 121 7.10 -4.11 -20.15
CA LEU A 121 7.19 -3.27 -18.97
C LEU A 121 7.85 -4.06 -17.82
N ARG A 122 9.16 -3.89 -17.62
CA ARG A 122 9.93 -4.58 -16.55
C ARG A 122 10.21 -3.71 -15.33
N THR A 123 10.01 -2.41 -15.46
CA THR A 123 10.20 -1.39 -14.42
C THR A 123 9.01 -0.44 -14.42
N ILE A 124 8.61 0.04 -13.25
CA ILE A 124 7.55 1.05 -13.08
C ILE A 124 8.07 2.07 -12.05
N PRO A 125 8.23 3.36 -12.38
CA PRO A 125 8.52 4.39 -11.39
C PRO A 125 7.37 4.50 -10.37
N VAL A 126 7.69 4.53 -9.07
CA VAL A 126 6.68 4.57 -8.00
C VAL A 126 7.07 5.55 -6.90
N ARG A 127 6.07 5.98 -6.14
CA ARG A 127 6.23 6.72 -4.89
C ARG A 127 5.46 6.02 -3.77
N MET A 128 6.06 5.92 -2.60
CA MET A 128 5.35 5.48 -1.39
C MET A 128 4.55 6.66 -0.83
N ILE A 129 3.30 6.45 -0.41
CA ILE A 129 2.49 7.56 0.14
C ILE A 129 2.87 7.85 1.59
N PHE A 130 3.19 6.79 2.35
CA PHE A 130 3.50 6.90 3.77
C PHE A 130 4.99 6.71 4.02
N ASN A 131 5.49 7.24 5.14
CA ASN A 131 6.83 6.90 5.59
C ASN A 131 6.88 5.54 6.28
N ASP A 132 5.80 5.13 6.96
CA ASP A 132 5.66 3.82 7.58
C ASP A 132 5.59 2.68 6.52
N PRO A 133 6.51 1.70 6.53
CA PRO A 133 6.48 0.55 5.63
C PRO A 133 5.19 -0.25 5.68
N GLU A 134 4.57 -0.41 6.86
CA GLU A 134 3.40 -1.25 7.06
C GLU A 134 2.10 -0.58 6.58
N LEU A 135 2.12 0.74 6.38
CA LEU A 135 1.04 1.45 5.70
C LEU A 135 1.08 1.23 4.18
N ASN A 136 2.28 1.10 3.60
CA ASN A 136 2.46 0.89 2.16
C ASN A 136 2.33 -0.61 1.79
N LEU A 137 3.01 -1.52 2.50
CA LEU A 137 2.93 -2.96 2.28
C LEU A 137 2.32 -3.65 3.49
N ARG A 138 1.18 -4.29 3.30
CA ARG A 138 0.59 -5.20 4.30
C ARG A 138 0.79 -6.64 3.88
N ALA A 139 1.24 -7.46 4.83
CA ALA A 139 1.62 -8.84 4.59
C ALA A 139 1.16 -9.72 5.76
N GLU A 140 0.22 -10.60 5.48
CA GLU A 140 -0.37 -11.51 6.47
C GLU A 140 -0.56 -12.91 5.89
N TYR A 141 -0.64 -13.93 6.74
CA TYR A 141 -1.13 -15.24 6.34
C TYR A 141 -2.66 -15.20 6.24
N SER A 142 -3.19 -15.42 5.04
CA SER A 142 -4.62 -15.40 4.74
C SER A 142 -5.13 -16.76 4.30
N LEU A 143 -6.31 -17.12 4.79
CA LEU A 143 -7.10 -18.29 4.39
C LEU A 143 -8.44 -17.80 3.86
N PHE A 144 -8.73 -18.06 2.58
CA PHE A 144 -9.99 -17.70 1.93
C PHE A 144 -10.88 -18.93 1.69
N ASP A 145 -12.17 -18.75 1.85
CA ASP A 145 -13.18 -19.71 1.38
C ASP A 145 -13.20 -19.69 -0.16
N ARG A 146 -12.95 -20.85 -0.78
CA ARG A 146 -12.82 -20.94 -2.25
C ARG A 146 -14.14 -20.83 -3.02
N GLN A 147 -15.28 -20.98 -2.36
CA GLN A 147 -16.60 -20.94 -3.01
C GLN A 147 -17.22 -19.55 -2.95
N THR A 148 -16.99 -18.83 -1.85
CA THR A 148 -17.58 -17.53 -1.54
C THR A 148 -16.61 -16.36 -1.60
N GLY A 149 -15.31 -16.63 -1.77
CA GLY A 149 -14.24 -15.62 -1.73
C GLY A 149 -13.98 -15.05 -0.34
N ARG A 150 -14.76 -15.43 0.69
CA ARG A 150 -14.71 -14.80 2.00
C ARG A 150 -13.42 -15.13 2.74
N LEU A 151 -12.73 -14.11 3.26
CA LEU A 151 -11.60 -14.33 4.16
C LEU A 151 -12.10 -15.03 5.45
N ILE A 152 -11.53 -16.18 5.78
CA ILE A 152 -11.85 -16.99 6.98
C ILE A 152 -10.89 -16.67 8.11
N CYS A 153 -9.60 -16.50 7.82
CA CYS A 153 -8.55 -16.32 8.82
C CYS A 153 -7.46 -15.39 8.29
N SER A 154 -7.00 -14.48 9.15
CA SER A 154 -5.86 -13.58 8.91
C SER A 154 -4.92 -13.63 10.10
N GLY A 155 -3.61 -13.78 9.90
CA GLY A 155 -2.65 -13.88 11.01
C GLY A 155 -1.20 -13.59 10.65
N ASN A 156 -0.38 -13.34 11.68
CA ASN A 156 1.03 -12.96 11.52
C ASN A 156 2.02 -14.14 11.69
N GLY A 157 1.54 -15.36 11.97
CA GLY A 157 2.38 -16.52 12.29
C GLY A 157 2.68 -16.71 13.77
N GLU A 158 2.05 -15.89 14.64
CA GLU A 158 2.01 -16.06 16.10
C GLU A 158 0.55 -16.05 16.61
N THR A 159 -0.25 -15.11 16.10
CA THR A 159 -1.69 -14.94 16.37
C THR A 159 -2.47 -14.77 15.06
N CYS A 160 -3.77 -15.04 15.10
CA CYS A 160 -4.68 -14.82 14.01
C CYS A 160 -6.07 -14.38 14.49
N GLN A 161 -6.73 -13.57 13.68
CA GLN A 161 -8.16 -13.31 13.76
C GLN A 161 -8.86 -14.30 12.84
N ARG A 162 -9.88 -14.98 13.35
CA ARG A 162 -10.65 -16.01 12.64
C ARG A 162 -12.13 -15.67 12.68
N LEU A 163 -12.76 -15.71 11.52
CA LEU A 163 -14.20 -15.63 11.39
C LEU A 163 -14.83 -16.98 11.75
N THR A 164 -15.77 -16.96 12.70
CA THR A 164 -16.57 -18.11 13.12
C THR A 164 -18.07 -17.75 13.06
N ASN A 165 -18.93 -18.71 13.39
CA ASN A 165 -20.37 -18.48 13.52
C ASN A 165 -20.74 -17.51 14.66
N GLN A 166 -19.81 -17.19 15.56
CA GLN A 166 -20.01 -16.26 16.68
C GLN A 166 -19.42 -14.86 16.43
N GLY A 167 -18.75 -14.65 15.30
CA GLY A 167 -18.12 -13.37 14.95
C GLY A 167 -16.63 -13.54 14.64
N VAL A 168 -15.82 -12.55 15.01
CA VAL A 168 -14.36 -12.62 14.88
C VAL A 168 -13.74 -13.00 16.22
N GLU A 169 -12.97 -14.08 16.22
CA GLU A 169 -12.27 -14.62 17.39
C GLU A 169 -10.75 -14.53 17.23
N HIS A 170 -10.01 -14.35 18.33
CA HIS A 170 -8.55 -14.38 18.33
C HIS A 170 -8.03 -15.76 18.74
N HIS A 171 -7.11 -16.31 17.93
CA HIS A 171 -6.53 -17.65 18.11
C HIS A 171 -5.00 -17.61 17.93
N PRO A 172 -4.24 -18.53 18.57
CA PRO A 172 -2.83 -18.72 18.22
C PRO A 172 -2.70 -19.18 16.76
N CYS A 173 -1.67 -18.69 16.07
CA CYS A 173 -1.38 -19.02 14.67
C CYS A 173 0.00 -19.71 14.61
N PRO A 174 0.08 -21.04 14.55
CA PRO A 174 1.37 -21.76 14.60
C PRO A 174 2.11 -21.75 13.23
N SER A 175 1.94 -20.70 12.43
CA SER A 175 2.24 -20.63 10.98
C SER A 175 1.44 -21.62 10.11
N PRO A 176 1.40 -21.46 8.76
CA PRO A 176 0.63 -22.35 7.89
C PRO A 176 1.03 -23.83 7.97
N ASP A 177 2.32 -24.14 8.12
CA ASP A 177 2.81 -25.53 8.06
C ASP A 177 2.33 -26.40 9.23
N LEU A 178 1.93 -25.78 10.35
CA LEU A 178 1.45 -26.46 11.56
C LEU A 178 -0.02 -26.16 11.87
N CYS A 179 -0.70 -25.34 11.05
CA CYS A 179 -2.09 -24.97 11.29
C CYS A 179 -3.06 -26.00 10.66
N SER A 180 -3.94 -26.58 11.46
CA SER A 180 -4.94 -27.57 11.00
C SER A 180 -5.89 -27.03 9.92
N LEU A 181 -6.15 -25.72 9.91
CA LEU A 181 -6.99 -25.06 8.88
C LEU A 181 -6.22 -24.73 7.59
N ALA A 182 -4.88 -24.80 7.61
CA ALA A 182 -4.02 -24.50 6.47
C ALA A 182 -3.65 -25.75 5.66
N GLN A 183 -4.13 -26.93 6.05
CA GLN A 183 -3.89 -28.21 5.39
C GLN A 183 -4.08 -28.11 3.87
N GLY A 184 -3.13 -28.64 3.10
CA GLY A 184 -3.15 -28.55 1.63
C GLY A 184 -2.74 -27.18 1.07
N GLY A 185 -2.09 -26.31 1.86
CA GLY A 185 -1.61 -25.00 1.40
C GLY A 185 -2.73 -23.97 1.23
N LEU A 186 -3.81 -24.12 1.99
CA LEU A 186 -4.99 -23.24 1.94
C LEU A 186 -4.76 -21.89 2.63
N CYS A 187 -3.84 -21.82 3.58
CA CYS A 187 -3.39 -20.55 4.15
C CYS A 187 -2.08 -20.14 3.46
N LYS A 188 -2.07 -18.97 2.81
CA LYS A 188 -0.90 -18.46 2.08
C LYS A 188 -0.47 -17.10 2.62
N PRO A 189 0.83 -16.74 2.57
CA PRO A 189 1.21 -15.35 2.75
C PRO A 189 0.56 -14.52 1.64
N TYR A 190 -0.06 -13.41 2.00
CA TYR A 190 -0.77 -12.52 1.11
C TYR A 190 -0.24 -11.10 1.35
N GLY A 191 0.33 -10.51 0.31
CA GLY A 191 0.94 -9.19 0.31
C GLY A 191 0.12 -8.21 -0.53
N ARG A 192 -0.13 -7.03 0.02
CA ARG A 192 -0.85 -5.91 -0.59
C ARG A 192 0.01 -4.66 -0.50
N LEU A 193 0.67 -4.31 -1.61
CA LEU A 193 1.47 -3.09 -1.73
C LEU A 193 0.64 -1.99 -2.38
N TYR A 194 0.42 -0.89 -1.65
CA TYR A 194 -0.16 0.36 -2.11
C TYR A 194 0.96 1.34 -2.45
N MET A 195 0.85 2.00 -3.59
CA MET A 195 1.86 2.95 -4.07
C MET A 195 1.28 3.89 -5.11
N ASN A 196 1.79 5.10 -5.20
CA ASN A 196 1.38 6.09 -6.18
C ASN A 196 2.25 5.99 -7.47
N LEU A 197 1.61 6.18 -8.63
CA LEU A 197 2.26 6.16 -9.96
C LEU A 197 2.13 7.50 -10.70
N ASP A 198 1.25 8.37 -10.23
CA ASP A 198 0.75 9.52 -10.97
C ASP A 198 0.79 10.75 -10.06
N GLU A 199 1.52 11.77 -10.48
CA GLU A 199 1.70 13.01 -9.71
C GLU A 199 0.46 13.93 -9.81
N SER A 200 -0.55 13.57 -10.62
CA SER A 200 -1.82 14.32 -10.72
C SER A 200 -2.85 13.97 -9.63
N ASP A 201 -2.73 12.80 -8.99
CA ASP A 201 -3.48 12.42 -7.80
C ASP A 201 -2.50 11.98 -6.70
N GLU A 202 -2.25 12.88 -5.76
CA GLU A 202 -1.28 12.73 -4.68
C GLU A 202 -1.60 11.57 -3.72
N PHE A 203 -2.88 11.21 -3.57
CA PHE A 203 -3.34 10.17 -2.64
C PHE A 203 -3.88 8.92 -3.33
N GLY A 204 -4.11 8.98 -4.65
CA GLY A 204 -4.47 7.84 -5.47
C GLY A 204 -3.36 6.79 -5.55
N THR A 205 -3.73 5.52 -5.35
CA THR A 205 -2.82 4.37 -5.33
C THR A 205 -3.10 3.37 -6.43
N PHE A 206 -2.06 2.64 -6.82
CA PHE A 206 -2.17 1.37 -7.50
C PHE A 206 -1.82 0.26 -6.51
N ILE A 207 -2.62 -0.80 -6.52
CA ILE A 207 -2.38 -1.96 -5.65
C ILE A 207 -1.68 -3.09 -6.41
N PHE A 208 -0.59 -3.59 -5.84
CA PHE A 208 0.05 -4.84 -6.24
C PHE A 208 -0.26 -5.92 -5.20
N ARG A 209 -1.09 -6.89 -5.59
CA ARG A 209 -1.47 -8.07 -4.79
C ARG A 209 -0.55 -9.24 -5.13
N THR A 210 -0.11 -10.02 -4.14
CA THR A 210 0.71 -11.21 -4.40
C THR A 210 0.66 -12.24 -3.27
N THR A 211 0.75 -13.52 -3.62
CA THR A 211 1.07 -14.61 -2.66
C THR A 211 2.53 -15.09 -2.78
N GLY A 212 3.35 -14.39 -3.56
CA GLY A 212 4.73 -14.75 -3.83
C GLY A 212 5.69 -14.37 -2.70
N PHE A 213 6.12 -15.35 -1.90
CA PHE A 213 7.07 -15.16 -0.79
C PHE A 213 8.33 -14.37 -1.15
N ASN A 214 8.90 -14.57 -2.35
CA ASN A 214 10.07 -13.80 -2.80
C ASN A 214 9.76 -12.30 -2.96
N SER A 215 8.61 -11.94 -3.53
CA SER A 215 8.17 -10.55 -3.65
C SER A 215 7.93 -9.95 -2.26
N ILE A 216 7.13 -10.61 -1.41
CA ILE A 216 6.76 -10.11 -0.08
C ILE A 216 8.01 -9.85 0.76
N ARG A 217 8.91 -10.84 0.88
CA ARG A 217 10.16 -10.70 1.66
C ARG A 217 11.04 -9.56 1.13
N THR A 218 11.21 -9.47 -0.20
CA THR A 218 12.09 -8.46 -0.79
C THR A 218 11.48 -7.06 -0.64
N LEU A 219 10.19 -6.86 -0.93
CA LEU A 219 9.50 -5.59 -0.75
C LEU A 219 9.56 -5.12 0.72
N ALA A 220 9.23 -5.98 1.68
CA ALA A 220 9.27 -5.65 3.11
C ALA A 220 10.68 -5.25 3.58
N ALA A 221 11.71 -5.98 3.14
CA ALA A 221 13.10 -5.65 3.46
C ALA A 221 13.52 -4.31 2.84
N ARG A 222 13.18 -4.07 1.56
CA ARG A 222 13.52 -2.82 0.86
C ARG A 222 12.87 -1.60 1.52
N LEU A 223 11.56 -1.64 1.81
CA LEU A 223 10.86 -0.55 2.48
C LEU A 223 11.49 -0.22 3.84
N ARG A 224 11.76 -1.25 4.66
CA ARG A 224 12.39 -1.12 5.98
C ARG A 224 13.83 -0.62 5.92
N TYR A 225 14.60 -0.98 4.90
CA TYR A 225 15.95 -0.45 4.69
C TYR A 225 15.95 0.98 4.15
N TYR A 226 15.02 1.33 3.26
CA TYR A 226 14.92 2.68 2.69
C TYR A 226 14.42 3.71 3.70
N ILE A 227 13.44 3.40 4.56
CA ILE A 227 13.07 4.30 5.67
C ILE A 227 14.25 4.53 6.62
N ALA A 228 14.96 3.46 7.01
CA ALA A 228 16.09 3.56 7.93
C ALA A 228 17.28 4.35 7.34
N ALA A 229 17.65 4.07 6.09
CA ALA A 229 18.76 4.75 5.43
C ALA A 229 18.46 6.23 5.11
N SER A 230 17.21 6.58 4.82
CA SER A 230 16.81 7.96 4.53
C SER A 230 16.53 8.82 5.76
N GLY A 231 16.44 8.22 6.95
CA GLY A 231 16.08 8.92 8.18
C GLY A 231 14.59 9.26 8.24
N GLY A 232 13.72 8.37 7.76
CA GLY A 232 12.27 8.57 7.79
C GLY A 232 11.72 9.38 6.62
N LEU A 233 12.30 9.27 5.42
CA LEU A 233 11.88 10.01 4.21
C LEU A 233 11.48 9.07 3.06
N LEU A 234 10.90 7.91 3.39
CA LEU A 234 10.53 6.88 2.41
C LEU A 234 9.57 7.39 1.33
N SER A 235 8.60 8.27 1.67
CA SER A 235 7.67 8.85 0.69
C SER A 235 8.34 9.83 -0.29
N CYS A 236 9.51 10.36 0.08
CA CYS A 236 10.28 11.33 -0.72
C CYS A 236 11.37 10.66 -1.59
N LEU A 237 11.54 9.34 -1.55
CA LEU A 237 12.58 8.65 -2.31
C LEU A 237 12.15 8.36 -3.77
N PRO A 238 13.02 8.57 -4.76
CA PRO A 238 12.76 8.24 -6.16
C PRO A 238 12.89 6.72 -6.37
N LEU A 239 11.78 6.00 -6.19
CA LEU A 239 11.72 4.55 -6.25
C LEU A 239 11.15 4.04 -7.58
N GLN A 240 11.36 2.74 -7.85
CA GLN A 240 10.69 1.99 -8.90
C GLN A 240 10.46 0.53 -8.46
N LEU A 241 9.37 -0.08 -8.94
CA LEU A 241 9.28 -1.54 -8.98
C LEU A 241 10.16 -2.06 -10.12
N THR A 242 10.85 -3.17 -9.86
CA THR A 242 11.69 -3.87 -10.84
C THR A 242 11.37 -5.36 -10.83
N LEU A 243 11.09 -5.95 -11.99
CA LEU A 243 10.96 -7.40 -12.12
C LEU A 243 12.33 -8.09 -12.11
N ARG A 244 12.49 -9.06 -11.21
CA ARG A 244 13.69 -9.89 -11.06
C ARG A 244 13.37 -11.34 -11.39
N GLY A 245 14.20 -11.99 -12.20
CA GLY A 245 14.10 -13.43 -12.48
C GLY A 245 14.93 -14.25 -11.49
N LYS A 246 14.39 -15.40 -11.05
CA LYS A 246 15.11 -16.41 -10.27
C LYS A 246 14.62 -17.81 -10.62
N SER A 247 15.54 -18.74 -10.86
CA SER A 247 15.24 -20.18 -10.89
C SER A 247 15.51 -20.81 -9.53
N THR A 248 14.69 -21.78 -9.13
CA THR A 248 14.87 -22.59 -7.90
C THR A 248 14.77 -24.08 -8.23
N THR A 249 15.19 -24.93 -7.30
CA THR A 249 14.93 -26.38 -7.38
C THR A 249 13.42 -26.66 -7.38
N GLN A 250 12.68 -25.95 -6.54
CA GLN A 250 11.21 -26.01 -6.44
C GLN A 250 10.49 -25.51 -7.72
N SER A 251 11.14 -24.72 -8.57
CA SER A 251 10.60 -24.31 -9.87
C SER A 251 10.98 -25.24 -11.02
N TYR A 252 11.58 -26.40 -10.73
CA TYR A 252 12.18 -27.30 -11.73
C TYR A 252 13.19 -26.59 -12.64
N ARG A 253 13.89 -25.57 -12.11
CA ARG A 253 14.78 -24.63 -12.81
C ARG A 253 14.11 -23.67 -13.80
N THR A 254 12.80 -23.75 -14.01
CA THR A 254 12.03 -22.74 -14.77
C THR A 254 12.20 -21.36 -14.13
N PRO A 255 12.43 -20.28 -14.91
CA PRO A 255 12.54 -18.93 -14.37
C PRO A 255 11.22 -18.48 -13.74
N ILE A 256 11.28 -18.01 -12.49
CA ILE A 256 10.18 -17.35 -11.79
C ILE A 256 10.51 -15.87 -11.65
N TYR A 257 9.56 -15.01 -12.00
CA TYR A 257 9.65 -13.57 -11.78
C TYR A 257 9.07 -13.19 -10.41
N TYR A 258 9.71 -12.23 -9.76
CA TYR A 258 9.26 -11.60 -8.52
C TYR A 258 9.52 -10.10 -8.55
N VAL A 259 8.82 -9.35 -7.70
CA VAL A 259 8.93 -7.90 -7.62
C VAL A 259 9.97 -7.50 -6.58
N ASP A 260 10.91 -6.64 -6.99
CA ASP A 260 11.86 -5.92 -6.15
C ASP A 260 11.50 -4.43 -6.13
N LEU A 261 11.85 -3.72 -5.07
CA LEU A 261 11.71 -2.27 -4.95
C LEU A 261 13.12 -1.68 -4.93
N THR A 262 13.44 -0.81 -5.89
CA THR A 262 14.77 -0.21 -6.03
C THR A 262 14.66 1.30 -6.14
N LEU A 263 15.79 2.01 -6.04
CA LEU A 263 15.88 3.36 -6.60
C LEU A 263 15.65 3.30 -8.11
N ARG A 264 15.27 4.45 -8.70
CA ARG A 264 15.24 4.62 -10.15
C ARG A 264 16.63 4.38 -10.75
N GLU A 265 16.65 3.98 -12.02
CA GLU A 265 17.89 3.76 -12.78
C GLU A 265 18.80 5.01 -12.72
N ASP A 266 20.11 4.76 -12.67
CA ASP A 266 21.20 5.73 -12.53
C ASP A 266 21.19 6.63 -11.26
N ILE A 267 20.25 6.48 -10.33
CA ILE A 267 20.24 7.24 -9.06
C ILE A 267 20.97 6.49 -7.94
N HIS A 268 22.03 7.09 -7.40
CA HIS A 268 22.74 6.57 -6.23
C HIS A 268 22.04 6.93 -4.91
N LEU A 269 22.16 6.08 -3.89
CA LEU A 269 21.46 6.24 -2.60
C LEU A 269 21.79 7.56 -1.88
N GLN A 270 23.04 8.02 -1.92
CA GLN A 270 23.44 9.28 -1.29
C GLN A 270 22.74 10.49 -1.92
N GLU A 271 22.63 10.50 -3.25
CA GLU A 271 21.92 11.54 -4.02
C GLU A 271 20.41 11.46 -3.75
N ALA A 272 19.82 10.27 -3.83
CA ALA A 272 18.41 10.05 -3.52
C ALA A 272 18.02 10.57 -2.12
N ILE A 273 18.87 10.36 -1.11
CA ILE A 273 18.64 10.88 0.25
C ILE A 273 18.76 12.41 0.31
N GLN A 274 19.68 13.01 -0.46
CA GLN A 274 19.82 14.46 -0.54
C GLN A 274 18.59 15.10 -1.20
N THR A 275 18.15 14.58 -2.35
CA THR A 275 16.93 15.03 -3.03
C THR A 275 15.69 14.83 -2.14
N ALA A 276 15.57 13.70 -1.43
CA ALA A 276 14.46 13.44 -0.51
C ALA A 276 14.39 14.46 0.64
N LYS A 277 15.54 14.92 1.17
CA LYS A 277 15.58 16.00 2.18
C LYS A 277 15.07 17.32 1.61
N GLU A 278 15.45 17.67 0.38
CA GLU A 278 15.01 18.90 -0.28
C GLU A 278 13.52 18.88 -0.61
N ILE A 279 12.99 17.74 -1.05
CA ILE A 279 11.54 17.53 -1.25
C ILE A 279 10.82 17.73 0.09
N ASN A 280 11.21 17.00 1.14
CA ASN A 280 10.60 17.12 2.47
C ASN A 280 10.66 18.56 3.04
N GLN A 281 11.75 19.29 2.84
CA GLN A 281 11.84 20.71 3.23
C GLN A 281 10.82 21.58 2.48
N LYS A 282 10.72 21.43 1.15
CA LYS A 282 9.73 22.15 0.33
C LYS A 282 8.29 21.80 0.74
N SER A 283 8.00 20.52 0.95
CA SER A 283 6.69 20.04 1.41
C SER A 283 6.30 20.62 2.77
N LYS A 284 7.23 20.68 3.73
CA LYS A 284 6.98 21.32 5.03
C LYS A 284 6.75 22.83 4.91
N LEU A 285 7.42 23.51 3.98
CA LEU A 285 7.22 24.94 3.74
C LEU A 285 5.84 25.27 3.12
N CYS A 286 5.26 24.36 2.33
CA CYS A 286 3.88 24.50 1.84
C CYS A 286 2.81 23.93 2.80
N GLY A 287 3.20 23.49 4.00
CA GLY A 287 2.29 23.00 5.04
C GLY A 287 1.89 21.52 4.96
N PHE A 288 2.52 20.73 4.08
CA PHE A 288 2.24 19.29 4.00
C PHE A 288 2.77 18.55 5.24
N ASN A 289 1.88 17.79 5.90
CA ASN A 289 2.19 17.09 7.15
C ASN A 289 2.12 15.57 6.98
N GLN A 290 3.24 14.99 6.54
CA GLN A 290 3.41 13.54 6.39
C GLN A 290 3.21 12.75 7.71
N GLU A 291 3.58 13.32 8.86
CA GLU A 291 3.48 12.62 10.14
C GLU A 291 2.02 12.49 10.60
N ALA A 292 1.19 13.52 10.37
CA ALA A 292 -0.24 13.46 10.58
C ALA A 292 -0.93 12.51 9.58
N LEU A 293 -0.50 12.51 8.31
CA LEU A 293 -1.01 11.59 7.29
C LEU A 293 -0.76 10.12 7.68
N ASP A 294 0.47 9.77 8.06
CA ASP A 294 0.82 8.45 8.58
C ASP A 294 0.06 8.11 9.88
N HIS A 295 -0.28 9.11 10.70
CA HIS A 295 -1.06 8.89 11.93
C HIS A 295 -2.51 8.51 11.62
N VAL A 296 -3.21 9.30 10.81
CA VAL A 296 -4.60 9.05 10.42
C VAL A 296 -4.73 7.73 9.66
N ALA A 297 -3.79 7.42 8.76
CA ALA A 297 -3.76 6.14 8.07
C ALA A 297 -3.58 4.94 9.03
N ARG A 298 -2.74 5.06 10.07
CA ARG A 298 -2.61 4.01 11.11
C ARG A 298 -3.91 3.80 11.89
N GLN A 299 -4.62 4.87 12.26
CA GLN A 299 -5.95 4.75 12.89
C GLN A 299 -6.97 4.11 11.94
N GLY A 300 -6.99 4.56 10.69
CA GLY A 300 -7.87 4.06 9.63
C GLY A 300 -7.68 2.57 9.31
N TYR A 301 -6.44 2.07 9.37
CA TYR A 301 -6.13 0.65 9.24
C TYR A 301 -6.50 -0.14 10.50
N GLY A 302 -6.32 0.46 11.68
CA GLY A 302 -6.67 -0.14 12.97
C GLY A 302 -8.18 -0.39 13.18
N ASN A 303 -9.04 0.33 12.46
CA ASN A 303 -10.50 0.11 12.48
C ASN A 303 -10.94 -1.21 11.82
N ALA A 304 -10.09 -1.85 11.03
CA ALA A 304 -10.45 -3.02 10.26
C ALA A 304 -10.22 -4.33 11.02
N CYS A 305 -11.28 -5.12 11.20
CA CYS A 305 -11.12 -6.52 11.62
C CYS A 305 -10.88 -7.44 10.41
N PHE A 306 -11.66 -7.28 9.33
CA PHE A 306 -11.59 -8.08 8.11
C PHE A 306 -11.83 -7.16 6.90
N GLU A 307 -10.79 -6.91 6.10
CA GLU A 307 -10.81 -5.87 5.07
C GLU A 307 -11.34 -6.31 3.71
N VAL A 308 -11.14 -7.59 3.37
CA VAL A 308 -11.44 -8.09 2.04
C VAL A 308 -12.93 -8.40 1.92
N GLY A 309 -13.63 -7.65 1.06
CA GLY A 309 -15.03 -7.90 0.71
C GLY A 309 -15.21 -9.19 -0.08
N GLY A 310 -16.44 -9.70 -0.15
CA GLY A 310 -16.73 -10.97 -0.85
C GLY A 310 -16.38 -10.97 -2.34
N GLU A 311 -16.63 -9.85 -3.03
CA GLU A 311 -16.32 -9.69 -4.46
C GLU A 311 -14.80 -9.67 -4.72
N GLU A 312 -14.06 -8.78 -4.05
CA GLU A 312 -12.58 -8.76 -4.11
C GLU A 312 -11.99 -10.12 -3.73
N GLY A 313 -12.58 -10.79 -2.74
CA GLY A 313 -12.18 -12.11 -2.27
C GLY A 313 -12.32 -13.21 -3.33
N LEU A 314 -13.36 -13.17 -4.16
CA LEU A 314 -13.52 -14.12 -5.28
C LEU A 314 -12.44 -13.92 -6.35
N GLU A 315 -12.08 -12.68 -6.66
CA GLU A 315 -10.98 -12.38 -7.57
C GLU A 315 -9.62 -12.87 -7.04
N ILE A 316 -9.36 -12.66 -5.74
CA ILE A 316 -8.16 -13.15 -5.05
C ILE A 316 -8.11 -14.69 -5.09
N VAL A 317 -9.26 -15.36 -4.96
CA VAL A 317 -9.36 -16.82 -5.09
C VAL A 317 -9.07 -17.28 -6.52
N GLU A 318 -9.61 -16.61 -7.55
CA GLU A 318 -9.31 -16.92 -8.96
C GLU A 318 -7.82 -16.69 -9.30
N GLU A 319 -7.21 -15.62 -8.78
CA GLU A 319 -5.82 -15.25 -9.08
C GLU A 319 -4.78 -16.10 -8.32
N PHE A 320 -5.08 -16.54 -7.08
CA PHE A 320 -4.07 -17.17 -6.20
C PHE A 320 -4.45 -18.54 -5.60
N TYR A 321 -5.70 -19.00 -5.74
CA TYR A 321 -6.22 -20.21 -5.07
C TYR A 321 -6.92 -21.21 -6.01
N THR A 322 -6.68 -21.16 -7.32
CA THR A 322 -7.01 -22.27 -8.23
C THR A 322 -6.47 -23.60 -7.71
N GLU A 323 -7.21 -24.68 -7.95
CA GLU A 323 -6.81 -26.02 -7.49
C GLU A 323 -5.46 -26.44 -8.09
N ASP A 324 -4.51 -26.76 -7.21
CA ASP A 324 -3.38 -27.64 -7.53
C ASP A 324 -3.92 -29.06 -7.77
N SER A 325 -4.63 -29.25 -8.87
CA SER A 325 -4.89 -30.58 -9.44
C SER A 325 -3.53 -31.18 -9.80
N LYS A 326 -3.03 -32.07 -8.95
CA LYS A 326 -1.73 -32.73 -9.09
C LYS A 326 -1.54 -33.34 -10.48
N SER A 327 -0.66 -32.75 -11.28
CA SER A 327 0.10 -33.39 -12.35
C SER A 327 1.24 -32.43 -12.72
N GLU A 328 2.50 -32.85 -12.66
CA GLU A 328 3.12 -33.62 -13.74
C GLU A 328 2.82 -33.01 -15.11
N HIS A 329 3.52 -31.91 -15.40
CA HIS A 329 3.86 -31.58 -16.78
C HIS A 329 5.33 -31.88 -17.01
N GLN A 330 5.58 -33.10 -17.48
CA GLN A 330 6.72 -33.39 -18.35
C GLN A 330 6.59 -32.56 -19.63
N GLN A 331 6.93 -31.27 -19.56
CA GLN A 331 7.36 -30.54 -20.73
C GLN A 331 8.87 -30.70 -20.81
N THR A 332 9.32 -31.57 -21.72
CA THR A 332 10.69 -31.63 -22.21
C THR A 332 11.00 -30.31 -22.91
N HIS A 333 11.39 -29.29 -22.16
CA HIS A 333 11.85 -28.03 -22.71
C HIS A 333 13.29 -28.14 -23.19
N ASP A 334 13.50 -27.60 -24.38
CA ASP A 334 14.71 -27.75 -25.16
C ASP A 334 15.91 -27.05 -24.50
N LEU A 335 17.06 -27.74 -24.47
CA LEU A 335 18.27 -27.29 -23.77
C LEU A 335 19.02 -26.16 -24.51
N THR A 336 18.58 -25.84 -25.73
CA THR A 336 19.10 -24.76 -26.57
C THR A 336 19.12 -23.40 -25.84
N HIS A 337 18.06 -23.04 -25.12
CA HIS A 337 17.91 -21.72 -24.51
C HIS A 337 18.87 -21.44 -23.33
N VAL A 338 19.50 -22.47 -22.75
CA VAL A 338 20.46 -22.33 -21.63
C VAL A 338 21.79 -21.74 -22.12
N GLN A 339 22.21 -22.07 -23.34
CA GLN A 339 23.50 -21.65 -23.89
C GLN A 339 23.54 -20.14 -24.17
N ASP A 340 22.43 -19.55 -24.60
CA ASP A 340 22.32 -18.11 -24.87
C ASP A 340 22.32 -17.27 -23.58
N ILE A 341 21.66 -17.76 -22.51
CA ILE A 341 21.71 -17.12 -21.19
C ILE A 341 23.15 -17.15 -20.63
N GLN A 342 23.86 -18.26 -20.84
CA GLN A 342 25.24 -18.41 -20.40
C GLN A 342 26.22 -17.49 -21.16
N LYS A 343 26.01 -17.29 -22.47
CA LYS A 343 26.73 -16.27 -23.26
C LYS A 343 26.46 -14.84 -22.76
N GLY A 344 25.20 -14.48 -22.53
CA GLY A 344 24.83 -13.16 -22.02
C GLY A 344 25.48 -12.85 -20.67
N LEU A 345 25.49 -13.82 -19.76
CA LEU A 345 26.17 -13.70 -18.46
C LEU A 345 27.69 -13.54 -18.59
N GLN A 346 28.34 -14.28 -19.50
CA GLN A 346 29.78 -14.13 -19.75
C GLN A 346 30.13 -12.74 -20.30
N GLN A 347 29.31 -12.19 -21.21
CA GLN A 347 29.49 -10.85 -21.75
C GLN A 347 29.34 -9.76 -20.68
N SER A 348 28.33 -9.88 -19.80
CA SER A 348 28.14 -8.93 -18.69
C SER A 348 29.28 -8.96 -17.65
N VAL A 349 29.91 -10.12 -17.44
CA VAL A 349 31.08 -10.24 -16.53
C VAL A 349 32.37 -9.72 -17.18
N GLN A 350 32.53 -9.85 -18.51
CA GLN A 350 33.68 -9.30 -19.23
C GLN A 350 33.63 -7.77 -19.35
N ALA A 351 32.45 -7.15 -19.37
CA ALA A 351 32.30 -5.69 -19.41
C ALA A 351 32.66 -4.96 -18.09
N LEU A 352 33.06 -5.70 -17.05
CA LEU A 352 33.38 -5.19 -15.71
C LEU A 352 34.85 -5.42 -15.29
N ASN A 353 35.70 -5.90 -16.21
CA ASN A 353 37.14 -6.14 -16.00
C ASN A 353 38.01 -5.32 -16.97
#